data_AF-A0A1Z9C597-F1
#
_entry.id   AF-A0A1Z9C597-F1
#
_cell.length_a   1.000
_cell.length_b   1.000
_cell.length_c   1.000
_cell.angle_alpha   90.00
_cell.angle_beta   90.00
_cell.angle_gamma   90.00
#
_symmetry.space_group_name_H-M   'P 1'
#
loop_
_entity.id
_entity.type
_entity.pdbx_description
1 polymer ?
#
loop_
_entity_poly.entity_id
_entity_poly.type
_entity_poly.pdbx_seq_one_letter_code
_entity_poly.pdbx_strand_id
1 'polypeptide(L)'
;MKSFLVSILLILLAKVAFANSEYRCGVSLIFDSDGTGSVANYILSLQVKNTTGRNITGVSVIYKDKEGEVVGNAALKCSVNSSDIKPGSYGECVRTLQRVDGEYINSFGIKKWTEIVNTQLEMLNSIQFCDVLGFSY
;
A
#
# COMPACT_ATOMS: atom_id res chain seq x y z
N MET A 1 -31.51 25.65 36.48
CA MET A 1 -31.61 25.51 35.00
C MET A 1 -30.38 25.98 34.21
N LYS A 2 -29.60 26.98 34.67
CA LYS A 2 -28.37 27.41 33.95
C LYS A 2 -27.20 26.43 34.01
N SER A 3 -27.04 25.69 35.11
CA SER A 3 -25.91 24.74 35.26
C SER A 3 -26.03 23.47 34.42
N PHE A 4 -27.25 23.09 34.01
CA PHE A 4 -27.51 21.85 33.25
C PHE A 4 -27.21 22.02 31.75
N LEU A 5 -27.39 23.24 31.22
CA LEU A 5 -27.13 23.58 29.81
C LEU A 5 -25.63 23.66 29.48
N VAL A 6 -24.79 24.03 30.44
CA VAL A 6 -23.33 24.10 30.24
C VAL A 6 -22.71 22.70 30.13
N SER A 7 -23.27 21.71 30.83
CA SER A 7 -22.71 20.35 30.85
C SER A 7 -22.95 19.58 29.55
N ILE A 8 -23.98 19.92 28.77
CA ILE A 8 -24.29 19.27 27.48
C ILE A 8 -23.39 19.80 26.35
N LEU A 9 -22.95 21.05 26.43
CA LEU A 9 -22.08 21.66 25.42
C LEU A 9 -20.65 21.11 25.45
N LEU A 10 -20.15 20.66 26.62
CA LEU A 10 -18.83 20.05 26.74
C LEU A 10 -18.74 18.64 26.13
N ILE A 11 -19.85 17.89 26.11
CA ILE A 11 -19.88 16.50 25.60
C ILE A 11 -19.85 16.49 24.06
N LEU A 12 -20.37 17.53 23.41
CA LEU A 12 -20.40 17.66 21.95
C LEU A 12 -19.05 18.06 21.32
N LEU A 13 -18.09 18.55 22.13
CA LEU A 13 -16.74 18.90 21.69
C LEU A 13 -15.74 17.74 21.79
N ALA A 14 -16.09 16.65 22.46
CA ALA A 14 -15.28 15.44 22.52
C ALA A 14 -15.47 14.56 21.28
N LYS A 15 -15.35 15.13 20.07
CA LYS A 15 -14.95 14.32 18.92
C LYS A 15 -13.49 13.97 19.14
N VAL A 16 -13.26 12.89 19.87
CA VAL A 16 -11.96 12.22 19.91
C VAL A 16 -11.69 11.81 18.46
N ALA A 17 -10.91 12.63 17.76
CA ALA A 17 -10.37 12.27 16.47
C ALA A 17 -9.40 11.12 16.74
N PHE A 18 -9.89 9.89 16.67
CA PHE A 18 -9.02 8.74 16.52
C PHE A 18 -8.33 8.94 15.18
N ALA A 19 -7.07 9.37 15.23
CA ALA A 19 -6.19 9.31 14.07
C ALA A 19 -6.00 7.82 13.76
N ASN A 20 -6.93 7.26 12.98
CA ASN A 20 -6.60 6.06 12.20
C ASN A 20 -5.39 6.46 11.38
N SER A 21 -4.27 5.78 11.60
CA SER A 21 -3.08 5.95 10.79
C SER A 21 -3.38 5.34 9.42
N GLU A 22 -4.17 6.04 8.63
CA GLU A 22 -4.44 5.68 7.26
C GLU A 22 -3.15 5.96 6.50
N TYR A 23 -2.43 4.90 6.17
CA TYR A 23 -1.15 5.06 5.52
C TYR A 23 -1.41 5.38 4.05
N ARG A 24 -0.77 6.44 3.55
CA ARG A 24 -0.66 6.64 2.10
C ARG A 24 0.24 5.54 1.55
N CYS A 25 -0.32 4.73 0.67
CA CYS A 25 0.42 3.75 -0.12
C CYS A 25 0.06 3.95 -1.59
N GLY A 26 0.92 3.47 -2.48
CA GLY A 26 0.70 3.62 -3.91
C GLY A 26 1.35 2.50 -4.68
N VAL A 27 0.93 2.37 -5.94
CA VAL A 27 1.51 1.41 -6.87
C VAL A 27 2.39 2.14 -7.87
N SER A 28 3.63 1.70 -7.98
CA SER A 28 4.58 2.14 -9.00
C SER A 28 4.66 1.11 -10.11
N LEU A 29 4.56 1.56 -11.36
CA LEU A 29 4.89 0.76 -12.53
C LEU A 29 6.39 0.86 -12.81
N ILE A 30 7.11 -0.25 -12.68
CA ILE A 30 8.53 -0.36 -12.98
C ILE A 30 8.73 -1.27 -14.18
N PHE A 31 9.34 -0.72 -15.23
CA PHE A 31 9.78 -1.50 -16.38
C PHE A 31 11.15 -2.11 -16.11
N ASP A 32 11.28 -3.38 -16.44
CA ASP A 32 12.51 -4.15 -16.33
C ASP A 32 12.69 -5.00 -17.61
N SER A 33 13.77 -5.74 -17.70
CA SER A 33 14.00 -6.73 -18.76
C SER A 33 14.50 -8.04 -18.18
N ASP A 34 13.94 -9.16 -18.62
CA ASP A 34 14.44 -10.48 -18.31
C ASP A 34 14.86 -11.24 -19.59
N GLY A 35 15.21 -12.53 -19.46
CA GLY A 35 15.61 -13.37 -20.58
C GLY A 35 14.55 -13.55 -21.68
N THR A 36 13.32 -13.08 -21.45
CA THR A 36 12.18 -13.19 -22.37
C THR A 36 11.79 -11.85 -23.00
N GLY A 37 12.35 -10.73 -22.52
CA GLY A 37 12.11 -9.39 -23.06
C GLY A 37 11.70 -8.37 -21.99
N SER A 38 10.95 -7.35 -22.40
CA SER A 38 10.48 -6.28 -21.52
C SER A 38 9.40 -6.77 -20.55
N VAL A 39 9.54 -6.38 -19.27
CA VAL A 39 8.64 -6.76 -18.20
C VAL A 39 8.07 -5.51 -17.54
N ALA A 40 6.78 -5.52 -17.22
CA ALA A 40 6.12 -4.49 -16.41
C ALA A 40 5.79 -5.05 -15.02
N ASN A 41 6.35 -4.46 -13.97
CA ASN A 41 6.09 -4.81 -12.57
C ASN A 41 5.28 -3.72 -11.87
N TYR A 42 4.19 -4.10 -11.23
CA TYR A 42 3.37 -3.21 -10.40
C TYR A 42 3.72 -3.42 -8.94
N ILE A 43 4.40 -2.45 -8.34
CA ILE A 43 4.93 -2.56 -6.99
C ILE A 43 4.13 -1.67 -6.06
N LEU A 44 3.42 -2.29 -5.11
CA LEU A 44 2.83 -1.61 -3.98
C LEU A 44 3.94 -1.27 -2.98
N SER A 45 4.05 0.00 -2.59
CA SER A 45 4.99 0.45 -1.57
C SER A 45 4.29 1.17 -0.43
N LEU A 46 4.85 1.01 0.77
CA LEU A 46 4.36 1.60 2.01
C LEU A 46 5.54 2.01 2.90
N GLN A 47 5.56 3.26 3.34
CA GLN A 47 6.49 3.71 4.36
C GLN A 47 5.94 3.43 5.76
N VAL A 48 6.73 2.73 6.58
CA VAL A 48 6.34 2.28 7.92
C VAL A 48 7.30 2.87 8.95
N LYS A 49 6.73 3.50 9.98
CA LYS A 49 7.46 3.83 11.21
C LYS A 49 7.37 2.65 12.17
N ASN A 50 8.50 2.10 12.59
CA ASN A 50 8.49 1.07 13.62
C ASN A 50 8.34 1.71 15.01
N THR A 51 7.11 1.69 15.52
CA THR A 51 6.78 2.12 16.89
C THR A 51 6.82 0.97 17.90
N THR A 52 7.19 -0.24 17.45
CA THR A 52 7.29 -1.44 18.28
C THR A 52 8.70 -1.62 18.84
N GLY A 53 8.85 -2.51 19.83
CA GLY A 53 10.15 -2.84 20.43
C GLY A 53 10.98 -3.88 19.67
N ARG A 54 10.49 -4.41 18.53
CA ARG A 54 11.14 -5.47 17.76
C ARG A 54 11.38 -5.03 16.32
N ASN A 55 12.38 -5.61 15.65
CA ASN A 55 12.64 -5.34 14.24
C ASN A 55 11.47 -5.83 13.38
N ILE A 56 10.99 -5.01 12.44
CA ILE A 56 9.89 -5.38 11.53
C ILE A 56 10.48 -5.89 10.22
N THR A 57 10.10 -7.11 9.83
CA THR A 57 10.50 -7.78 8.58
C THR A 57 9.43 -7.68 7.49
N GLY A 58 8.17 -7.48 7.88
CA GLY A 58 7.05 -7.39 6.95
C GLY A 58 5.80 -6.75 7.56
N VAL A 59 4.86 -6.36 6.69
CA VAL A 59 3.59 -5.73 7.07
C VAL A 59 2.46 -6.35 6.27
N SER A 60 1.37 -6.72 6.93
CA SER A 60 0.12 -7.10 6.26
C SER A 60 -0.78 -5.89 6.15
N VAL A 61 -1.32 -5.64 4.96
CA VAL A 61 -2.17 -4.49 4.68
C VAL A 61 -3.43 -4.86 3.89
N ILE A 62 -4.49 -4.10 4.11
CA ILE A 62 -5.60 -3.95 3.16
C ILE A 62 -5.35 -2.66 2.40
N TYR A 63 -5.44 -2.69 1.08
CA TYR A 63 -5.28 -1.50 0.24
C TYR A 63 -6.63 -1.11 -0.40
N LYS A 64 -6.88 0.19 -0.43
CA LYS A 64 -8.16 0.80 -0.77
C LYS A 64 -8.00 1.85 -1.86
N ASP A 65 -9.08 2.10 -2.59
CA ASP A 65 -9.15 3.18 -3.55
C ASP A 65 -9.35 4.55 -2.85
N LYS A 66 -9.51 5.60 -3.66
CA LYS A 66 -9.69 6.97 -3.16
C LYS A 66 -11.04 7.19 -2.44
N GLU A 67 -12.04 6.35 -2.71
CA GLU A 67 -13.34 6.35 -2.03
C GLU A 67 -13.29 5.59 -0.68
N GLY A 68 -12.22 4.83 -0.44
CA GLY A 68 -12.04 4.00 0.75
C GLY A 68 -12.59 2.59 0.58
N GLU A 69 -12.99 2.20 -0.64
CA GLU A 69 -13.44 0.85 -0.95
C GLU A 69 -12.25 -0.10 -1.03
N VAL A 70 -12.46 -1.32 -0.55
CA VAL A 70 -11.39 -2.33 -0.51
C VAL A 70 -11.12 -2.86 -1.90
N VAL A 71 -9.90 -2.64 -2.39
CA VAL A 71 -9.43 -3.19 -3.67
C VAL A 71 -8.78 -4.56 -3.45
N GLY A 72 -8.13 -4.76 -2.29
CA GLY A 72 -7.56 -6.06 -1.92
C GLY A 72 -6.65 -6.00 -0.70
N ASN A 73 -5.82 -7.03 -0.53
CA ASN A 73 -4.88 -7.13 0.59
C ASN A 73 -3.53 -7.72 0.15
N ALA A 74 -2.46 -7.39 0.87
CA ALA A 74 -1.12 -7.89 0.57
C ALA A 74 -0.26 -8.06 1.83
N ALA A 75 0.73 -8.94 1.74
CA ALA A 75 1.82 -9.03 2.69
C ALA A 75 3.09 -8.41 2.06
N LEU A 76 3.53 -7.27 2.60
CA LEU A 76 4.69 -6.52 2.13
C LEU A 76 5.92 -6.94 2.92
N LYS A 77 7.07 -6.95 2.25
CA LYS A 77 8.37 -7.24 2.85
C LYS A 77 9.13 -5.93 3.04
N CYS A 78 9.67 -5.72 4.23
CA CYS A 78 10.37 -4.48 4.60
C CYS A 78 11.90 -4.55 4.43
N SER A 79 12.44 -5.76 4.33
CA SER A 79 13.88 -6.01 4.25
C SER A 79 14.42 -6.05 2.81
N VAL A 80 13.82 -5.31 1.87
CA VAL A 80 14.14 -5.42 0.42
C VAL A 80 15.60 -5.05 0.12
N ASN A 81 16.20 -4.19 0.96
CA ASN A 81 17.62 -3.83 0.92
C ASN A 81 18.40 -4.31 2.15
N SER A 82 18.10 -5.52 2.65
CA SER A 82 18.89 -6.28 3.64
C SER A 82 18.94 -5.76 5.09
N SER A 83 18.07 -4.82 5.48
CA SER A 83 17.93 -4.46 6.90
C SER A 83 16.46 -4.33 7.28
N ASP A 84 16.09 -5.03 8.35
CA ASP A 84 14.77 -4.91 8.96
C ASP A 84 14.58 -3.51 9.54
N ILE A 85 13.32 -3.08 9.67
CA ILE A 85 13.03 -1.76 10.25
C ILE A 85 13.26 -1.85 11.76
N LYS A 86 14.31 -1.19 12.26
CA LYS A 86 14.63 -1.16 13.70
C LYS A 86 13.62 -0.34 14.51
N PRO A 87 13.41 -0.64 15.80
CA PRO A 87 12.60 0.19 16.69
C PRO A 87 12.94 1.68 16.60
N GLY A 88 11.91 2.52 16.50
CA GLY A 88 12.02 3.97 16.39
C GLY A 88 12.40 4.50 15.00
N SER A 89 12.76 3.63 14.05
CA SER A 89 13.18 4.02 12.70
C SER A 89 12.02 3.92 11.69
N TYR A 90 12.22 4.51 10.51
CA TYR A 90 11.35 4.36 9.35
C TYR A 90 11.98 3.37 8.36
N GLY A 91 11.14 2.68 7.59
CA GLY A 91 11.59 1.86 6.47
C GLY A 91 10.49 1.71 5.43
N GLU A 92 10.89 1.23 4.26
CA GLU A 92 9.98 0.96 3.15
C GLU A 92 9.67 -0.53 3.11
N CYS A 93 8.38 -0.85 2.97
CA CYS A 93 7.92 -2.20 2.70
C CYS A 93 7.29 -2.24 1.31
N VAL A 94 7.60 -3.26 0.53
CA VAL A 94 7.07 -3.39 -0.83
C VAL A 94 6.56 -4.79 -1.14
N ARG A 95 5.68 -4.87 -2.14
CA ARG A 95 5.21 -6.11 -2.75
C ARG A 95 4.87 -5.90 -4.22
N THR A 96 5.40 -6.75 -5.10
CA THR A 96 4.90 -6.84 -6.48
C THR A 96 3.49 -7.44 -6.46
N LEU A 97 2.50 -6.63 -6.85
CA LEU A 97 1.10 -7.07 -6.96
C LEU A 97 0.86 -7.85 -8.25
N GLN A 98 1.45 -7.40 -9.35
CA GLN A 98 1.30 -8.00 -10.67
C GLN A 98 2.61 -7.86 -11.46
N ARG A 99 2.88 -8.85 -12.31
CA ARG A 99 3.98 -8.88 -13.27
C ARG A 99 3.41 -9.25 -14.62
N VAL A 100 3.73 -8.46 -15.65
CA VAL A 100 3.35 -8.73 -17.04
C VAL A 100 4.62 -8.94 -17.85
N ASP A 101 4.84 -10.18 -18.26
CA ASP A 101 6.05 -10.61 -18.95
C ASP A 101 6.07 -10.23 -20.43
N GLY A 102 7.28 -10.20 -21.01
CA GLY A 102 7.51 -9.90 -22.42
C GLY A 102 7.06 -11.03 -23.35
N GLU A 103 6.91 -12.26 -22.86
CA GLU A 103 6.43 -13.41 -23.65
C GLU A 103 5.04 -13.18 -24.26
N TYR A 104 4.21 -12.37 -23.60
CA TYR A 104 2.91 -11.95 -24.11
C TYR A 104 3.01 -11.13 -25.41
N ILE A 105 4.15 -10.46 -25.66
CA ILE A 105 4.41 -9.76 -26.92
C ILE A 105 4.52 -10.77 -28.07
N ASN A 106 5.18 -11.90 -27.85
CA ASN A 106 5.33 -12.94 -28.87
C ASN A 106 4.01 -13.64 -29.19
N SER A 107 3.12 -13.77 -28.21
CA SER A 107 1.84 -14.48 -28.36
C SER A 107 0.70 -13.59 -28.85
N PHE A 108 0.64 -12.33 -28.40
CA PHE A 108 -0.51 -11.44 -28.64
C PHE A 108 -0.15 -10.16 -29.42
N GLY A 109 1.13 -9.92 -29.65
CA GLY A 109 1.64 -8.70 -30.29
C GLY A 109 1.71 -7.51 -29.34
N ILE A 110 2.56 -6.54 -29.69
CA ILE A 110 2.86 -5.36 -28.88
C ILE A 110 1.59 -4.58 -28.51
N LYS A 111 0.65 -4.41 -29.45
CA LYS A 111 -0.59 -3.64 -29.21
C LYS A 111 -1.44 -4.21 -28.08
N LYS A 112 -1.60 -5.55 -28.04
CA LYS A 112 -2.38 -6.21 -26.99
C LYS A 112 -1.63 -6.23 -25.67
N TRP A 113 -0.32 -6.39 -25.71
CA TRP A 113 0.51 -6.26 -24.50
C TRP A 113 0.37 -4.87 -23.87
N THR A 114 0.45 -3.80 -24.65
CA THR A 114 0.24 -2.43 -24.15
C THR A 114 -1.16 -2.22 -23.59
N GLU A 115 -2.19 -2.79 -24.21
CA GLU A 115 -3.58 -2.73 -23.70
C GLU A 115 -3.72 -3.43 -22.34
N ILE A 116 -3.08 -4.60 -22.17
CA ILE A 116 -3.04 -5.33 -20.89
C ILE A 116 -2.34 -4.49 -19.81
N VAL A 117 -1.17 -3.93 -20.13
CA VAL A 117 -0.42 -3.06 -19.21
C VAL A 117 -1.29 -1.86 -18.80
N ASN A 118 -1.88 -1.13 -19.76
CA ASN A 118 -2.68 0.05 -19.43
C ASN A 118 -3.93 -0.28 -18.60
N THR A 119 -4.60 -1.39 -18.88
CA THR A 119 -5.79 -1.82 -18.10
C THR A 119 -5.40 -2.13 -16.65
N GLN A 120 -4.28 -2.84 -16.45
CA GLN A 120 -3.77 -3.13 -15.10
C GLN A 120 -3.32 -1.85 -14.39
N LEU A 121 -2.71 -0.91 -15.12
CA LEU A 121 -2.30 0.38 -14.59
C LEU A 121 -3.49 1.20 -14.09
N GLU A 122 -4.58 1.28 -14.84
CA GLU A 122 -5.78 2.02 -14.42
C GLU A 122 -6.38 1.46 -13.13
N MET A 123 -6.51 0.13 -13.03
CA MET A 123 -7.02 -0.52 -11.83
C MET A 123 -6.09 -0.31 -10.64
N LEU A 124 -4.78 -0.50 -10.80
CA LEU A 124 -3.84 -0.46 -9.68
C LEU A 124 -3.47 0.98 -9.25
N ASN A 125 -3.55 1.96 -10.15
CA ASN A 125 -3.41 3.38 -9.80
C ASN A 125 -4.59 3.93 -9.00
N SER A 126 -5.72 3.20 -8.94
CA SER A 126 -6.84 3.59 -8.07
C SER A 126 -6.46 3.52 -6.59
N ILE A 127 -5.47 2.69 -6.23
CA ILE A 127 -5.03 2.45 -4.85
C ILE A 127 -4.35 3.69 -4.28
N GLN A 128 -4.85 4.20 -3.15
CA GLN A 128 -4.33 5.40 -2.48
C GLN A 128 -4.07 5.25 -0.98
N PHE A 129 -4.71 4.27 -0.35
CA PHE A 129 -4.69 4.10 1.10
C PHE A 129 -4.43 2.66 1.48
N CYS A 130 -3.69 2.47 2.57
CA CYS A 130 -3.43 1.17 3.17
C CYS A 130 -3.75 1.21 4.66
N ASP A 131 -4.51 0.22 5.10
CA ASP A 131 -4.70 -0.10 6.52
C ASP A 131 -3.72 -1.20 6.90
N VAL A 132 -2.88 -0.93 7.90
CA VAL A 132 -1.96 -1.94 8.45
C VAL A 132 -2.74 -2.86 9.39
N LEU A 133 -2.79 -4.15 9.04
CA LEU A 133 -3.41 -5.19 9.86
C LEU A 133 -2.46 -5.78 10.91
N GLY A 134 -1.16 -5.81 10.62
CA GLY A 134 -0.17 -6.39 11.51
C GLY A 134 1.25 -6.39 10.96
N PHE A 135 2.19 -6.72 11.86
CA PHE A 135 3.63 -6.75 11.58
C PHE A 135 4.18 -8.17 11.71
N SER A 136 5.13 -8.49 10.83
CA SER A 136 6.03 -9.64 10.95
C SER A 136 7.37 -9.17 11.51
N TYR A 137 8.05 -10.03 12.27
CA TYR A 137 9.30 -9.74 12.97
C TYR A 137 10.38 -10.77 12.61
#